data_AF-A0A2V3VM79-F1
#
_entry.id   AF-A0A2V3VM79-F1
#
_cell.length_a   1.000
_cell.length_b   1.000
_cell.length_c   1.000
_cell.angle_alpha   90.00
_cell.angle_beta   90.00
_cell.angle_gamma   90.00
#
_symmetry.space_group_name_H-M   'P 1'
#
loop_
_entity.id
_entity.type
_entity.pdbx_description
1 polymer ?
#
loop_
_entity_poly.entity_id
_entity_poly.type
_entity_poly.pdbx_seq_one_letter_code
_entity_poly.pdbx_strand_id
1 'polypeptide(L)'
;MKTSTLLIASLFVLGTFTSSAFAQNAIDNEDHFALAEHHENAAKEVDAKLQEHKIALEEYEDHSSHYGRRGQDVQSHTIANIREYEKQLNEHLDTANLHKRLAMEQQNNVINKAKLNVNDDSTVIR
;
A
#
# COMPACT_ATOMS: atom_id res chain seq x y z
N MET A 1 44.75 4.20 26.98
CA MET A 1 43.29 4.12 27.21
C MET A 1 42.68 5.43 26.73
N LYS A 2 42.00 5.42 25.59
CA LYS A 2 41.27 6.58 25.07
C LYS A 2 39.83 6.12 24.83
N THR A 3 38.91 6.81 25.47
CA THR A 3 37.51 6.45 25.65
C THR A 3 36.74 6.50 24.34
N SER A 4 35.98 5.43 24.09
CA SER A 4 34.93 5.29 23.09
C SER A 4 34.04 6.52 23.00
N THR A 5 33.83 6.99 21.78
CA THR A 5 32.61 7.70 21.39
C THR A 5 32.05 6.96 20.17
N LEU A 6 31.10 6.07 20.44
CA LEU A 6 30.24 5.46 19.44
C LEU A 6 29.37 6.57 18.84
N LEU A 7 29.68 6.98 17.62
CA LEU A 7 28.77 7.76 16.78
C LEU A 7 27.68 6.80 16.30
N ILE A 8 26.65 6.61 17.12
CA ILE A 8 25.37 6.10 16.66
C ILE A 8 24.74 7.26 15.89
N ALA A 9 24.96 7.30 14.58
CA ALA A 9 24.17 8.12 13.68
C ALA A 9 22.77 7.49 13.57
N SER A 10 21.98 7.60 14.65
CA SER A 10 20.54 7.45 14.56
C SER A 10 20.03 8.73 13.89
N LEU A 11 20.12 8.75 12.57
CA LEU A 11 19.34 9.68 11.76
C LEU A 11 17.92 9.13 11.72
N PHE A 12 17.22 9.22 12.86
CA PHE A 12 15.77 9.23 12.83
C PHE A 12 15.39 10.57 12.20
N VAL A 13 15.41 10.61 10.87
CA VAL A 13 14.76 11.67 10.13
C VAL A 13 13.29 11.53 10.52
N LEU A 14 12.85 12.32 11.51
CA LEU A 14 11.45 12.66 11.64
C LEU A 14 11.12 13.46 10.38
N GLY A 15 10.92 12.75 9.27
CA GLY A 15 10.00 13.18 8.26
C GLY A 15 8.69 13.27 9.00
N THR A 16 8.32 14.48 9.41
CA THR A 16 6.94 14.78 9.75
C THR A 16 6.16 14.55 8.46
N PHE A 17 5.83 13.28 8.17
CA PHE A 17 4.65 12.97 7.41
C PHE A 17 3.55 13.61 8.23
N THR A 18 3.15 14.81 7.80
CA THR A 18 1.84 15.30 8.13
C THR A 18 0.93 14.20 7.58
N SER A 19 0.53 13.27 8.44
CA SER A 19 -0.70 12.53 8.22
C SER A 19 -1.72 13.64 8.09
N SER A 20 -2.00 14.03 6.85
CA SER A 20 -3.21 14.73 6.54
C SER A 20 -4.28 13.80 7.06
N ALA A 21 -4.75 14.08 8.27
CA ALA A 21 -6.03 13.65 8.75
C ALA A 21 -7.05 14.32 7.83
N PHE A 22 -7.06 13.90 6.56
CA PHE A 22 -8.25 13.98 5.74
C PHE A 22 -9.27 13.26 6.59
N ALA A 23 -10.26 14.00 7.07
CA ALA A 23 -11.45 13.43 7.65
C ALA A 23 -11.82 12.24 6.76
N GLN A 24 -11.68 11.02 7.28
CA GLN A 24 -11.99 9.81 6.57
C GLN A 24 -13.52 9.80 6.46
N ASN A 25 -14.04 10.57 5.51
CA ASN A 25 -15.37 10.34 5.00
C ASN A 25 -15.36 8.87 4.61
N ALA A 26 -16.26 8.09 5.20
CA ALA A 26 -16.40 6.69 4.86
C ALA A 26 -16.52 6.62 3.33
N ILE A 27 -15.58 5.92 2.69
CA ILE A 27 -15.67 5.67 1.25
C ILE A 27 -16.97 4.90 1.06
N ASP A 28 -17.79 5.36 0.12
CA ASP A 28 -19.00 4.65 -0.23
C ASP A 28 -18.61 3.25 -0.71
N ASN A 29 -19.19 2.21 -0.10
CA ASN A 29 -18.90 0.83 -0.45
C ASN A 29 -19.29 0.50 -1.90
N GLU A 30 -20.17 1.30 -2.52
CA GLU A 30 -20.57 1.17 -3.91
C GLU A 30 -19.68 1.99 -4.87
N ASP A 31 -18.81 2.88 -4.35
CA ASP A 31 -17.84 3.61 -5.17
C ASP A 31 -16.56 2.78 -5.36
N HIS A 32 -16.65 1.83 -6.28
CA HIS A 32 -15.55 0.95 -6.62
C HIS A 32 -14.34 1.69 -7.25
N PHE A 33 -14.50 2.91 -7.79
CA PHE A 33 -13.34 3.68 -8.23
C PHE A 33 -12.58 4.26 -7.04
N ALA A 34 -13.30 4.85 -6.07
CA ALA A 34 -12.70 5.38 -4.86
C ALA A 34 -12.04 4.29 -4.00
N LEU A 35 -12.65 3.11 -3.89
CA LEU A 35 -12.06 1.97 -3.17
C LEU A 35 -10.79 1.47 -3.86
N ALA A 36 -10.76 1.42 -5.20
CA ALA A 36 -9.54 1.05 -5.93
C ALA A 36 -8.41 2.04 -5.65
N GLU A 37 -8.67 3.35 -5.74
CA GLU A 37 -7.69 4.39 -5.46
C GLU A 37 -7.16 4.34 -4.01
N HIS A 38 -8.05 4.10 -3.04
CA HIS A 38 -7.66 3.94 -1.64
C HIS A 38 -6.65 2.79 -1.46
N HIS A 39 -6.93 1.62 -2.05
CA HIS A 39 -6.03 0.49 -1.98
C HIS A 39 -4.72 0.70 -2.75
N GLU A 40 -4.73 1.43 -3.87
CA GLU A 40 -3.50 1.82 -4.57
C GLU A 40 -2.62 2.76 -3.73
N ASN A 41 -3.23 3.70 -3.02
CA ASN A 41 -2.50 4.59 -2.14
C ASN A 41 -1.92 3.84 -0.93
N ALA A 42 -2.71 2.94 -0.33
CA ALA A 42 -2.20 2.04 0.71
C ALA A 42 -1.05 1.14 0.19
N ALA A 43 -1.14 0.63 -1.04
CA ALA A 43 -0.07 -0.14 -1.65
C ALA A 43 1.22 0.68 -1.80
N LYS A 44 1.14 1.96 -2.19
CA LYS A 44 2.32 2.85 -2.26
C LYS A 44 2.95 3.07 -0.88
N GLU A 45 2.14 3.24 0.16
CA GLU A 45 2.64 3.40 1.53
C GLU A 45 3.34 2.13 2.04
N VAL A 46 2.77 0.96 1.77
CA VAL A 46 3.36 -0.33 2.14
C VAL A 46 4.65 -0.60 1.35
N ASP A 47 4.69 -0.30 0.06
CA ASP A 47 5.90 -0.45 -0.75
C ASP A 47 7.03 0.45 -0.24
N ALA A 48 6.74 1.71 0.14
CA ALA A 48 7.74 2.58 0.73
C ALA A 48 8.38 1.99 2.00
N LYS A 49 7.56 1.42 2.91
CA LYS A 49 8.04 0.72 4.11
C LYS A 49 8.82 -0.56 3.77
N LEU A 50 8.36 -1.29 2.76
CA LEU A 50 9.05 -2.50 2.29
C LEU A 50 10.47 -2.16 1.80
N GLN A 51 10.62 -1.09 1.00
CA GLN A 51 11.93 -0.66 0.52
C GLN A 51 12.84 -0.19 1.65
N GLU A 52 12.32 0.55 2.63
CA GLU A 52 13.08 0.97 3.82
C GLU A 52 13.65 -0.24 4.57
N HIS A 53 12.84 -1.28 4.81
CA HIS A 53 13.29 -2.47 5.50
C HIS A 53 14.24 -3.34 4.66
N LYS A 54 14.09 -3.36 3.32
CA LYS A 54 15.06 -4.04 2.43
C LYS A 54 16.43 -3.37 2.51
N ILE A 55 16.49 -2.05 2.47
CA ILE A 55 17.73 -1.28 2.63
C ILE A 55 18.34 -1.52 4.03
N ALA A 56 17.51 -1.52 5.08
CA ALA A 56 17.99 -1.78 6.43
C ALA A 56 18.56 -3.21 6.61
N LEU A 57 18.00 -4.19 5.90
CA LEU A 57 18.53 -5.56 5.89
C LEU A 57 19.87 -5.63 5.18
N GLU A 58 19.99 -4.99 4.01
CA GLU A 58 21.24 -4.92 3.25
C GLU A 58 22.36 -4.29 4.08
N GLU A 59 22.10 -3.14 4.70
CA GLU A 59 23.07 -2.45 5.57
C GLU A 59 23.51 -3.33 6.76
N TYR A 60 22.57 -4.09 7.34
CA TYR A 60 22.88 -5.02 8.42
C TYR A 60 23.77 -6.18 7.93
N GLU A 61 23.46 -6.75 6.77
CA GLU A 61 24.21 -7.89 6.23
C GLU A 61 25.64 -7.49 5.88
N ASP A 62 25.82 -6.30 5.29
CA ASP A 62 27.13 -5.72 4.96
C ASP A 62 27.98 -5.41 6.19
N HIS A 63 27.35 -4.97 7.30
CA HIS A 63 28.03 -4.57 8.53
C HIS A 63 27.79 -5.53 9.70
N SER A 64 27.45 -6.79 9.42
CA SER A 64 27.02 -7.79 10.42
C SER A 64 27.98 -7.95 11.61
N SER A 65 29.29 -7.80 11.37
CA SER A 65 30.34 -7.85 12.41
C SER A 65 30.22 -6.77 13.49
N HIS A 66 29.55 -5.64 13.21
CA HIS A 66 29.42 -4.49 14.11
C HIS A 66 28.27 -4.62 15.12
N TYR A 67 27.27 -5.46 14.83
CA TYR A 67 26.05 -5.54 15.63
C TYR A 67 26.09 -6.61 16.73
N GLY A 68 26.99 -7.60 16.60
CA GLY A 68 27.13 -8.70 17.56
C GLY A 68 25.83 -9.48 17.79
N ARG A 69 25.67 -10.09 18.97
CA ARG A 69 24.53 -11.00 19.24
C ARG A 69 23.16 -10.32 19.18
N ARG A 70 23.05 -9.05 19.57
CA ARG A 70 21.79 -8.28 19.48
C ARG A 70 21.40 -7.96 18.02
N GLY A 71 22.35 -8.02 17.10
CA GLY A 71 22.11 -7.88 15.68
C GLY A 71 21.22 -8.98 15.10
N GLN A 72 21.33 -10.21 15.62
CA GLN A 72 20.55 -11.35 15.13
C GLN A 72 19.05 -11.17 15.35
N ASP A 73 18.67 -10.57 16.48
CA ASP A 73 17.27 -10.24 16.77
C ASP A 73 16.76 -9.17 15.81
N VAL A 74 17.55 -8.11 15.57
CA VAL A 74 17.22 -7.04 14.61
C VAL A 74 17.04 -7.60 13.20
N GLN A 75 17.96 -8.45 12.73
CA GLN A 75 17.86 -9.08 11.41
C GLN A 75 16.58 -9.92 11.28
N SER A 76 16.29 -10.75 12.29
CA SER A 76 15.11 -11.62 12.29
C SER A 76 13.82 -10.79 12.25
N HIS A 77 13.76 -9.69 13.01
CA HIS A 77 12.63 -8.76 12.98
C HIS A 77 12.51 -8.06 11.62
N THR A 78 13.61 -7.58 11.04
CA THR A 78 13.59 -6.94 9.71
C THR A 78 13.10 -7.90 8.63
N ILE A 79 13.55 -9.16 8.65
CA ILE A 79 13.07 -10.20 7.72
C ILE A 79 11.58 -10.48 7.90
N ALA A 80 11.09 -10.53 9.15
CA ALA A 80 9.66 -10.71 9.42
C ALA A 80 8.83 -9.53 8.90
N ASN A 81 9.30 -8.29 9.09
CA ASN A 81 8.64 -7.09 8.57
C ASN A 81 8.60 -7.07 7.04
N ILE A 82 9.68 -7.44 6.36
CA ILE A 82 9.72 -7.54 4.90
C ILE A 82 8.64 -8.48 4.40
N ARG A 83 8.54 -9.69 4.98
CA ARG A 83 7.52 -10.68 4.59
C ARG A 83 6.10 -10.16 4.80
N GLU A 84 5.87 -9.47 5.91
CA GLU A 84 4.57 -8.91 6.23
C GLU A 84 4.19 -7.77 5.28
N TYR A 85 5.11 -6.87 4.94
CA TYR A 85 4.84 -5.80 3.98
C TYR A 85 4.68 -6.33 2.55
N GLU A 86 5.41 -7.38 2.14
CA GLU A 86 5.16 -8.04 0.85
C GLU A 86 3.76 -8.63 0.77
N LYS A 87 3.29 -9.25 1.86
CA LYS A 87 1.92 -9.76 1.94
C LYS A 87 0.89 -8.63 1.84
N GLN A 88 1.03 -7.57 2.63
CA GLN A 88 0.12 -6.42 2.61
C GLN A 88 0.10 -5.70 1.26
N LEU A 89 1.27 -5.57 0.61
CA LEU A 89 1.39 -4.98 -0.72
C LEU A 89 0.55 -5.76 -1.73
N ASN A 90 0.70 -7.09 -1.74
CA ASN A 90 -0.08 -7.96 -2.62
C ASN A 90 -1.59 -7.86 -2.32
N GLU A 91 -1.99 -7.91 -1.05
CA GLU A 91 -3.40 -7.78 -0.64
C GLU A 91 -4.03 -6.47 -1.10
N HIS A 92 -3.31 -5.34 -0.97
CA HIS A 92 -3.78 -4.05 -1.46
C HIS A 92 -3.86 -3.98 -2.98
N LEU A 93 -2.85 -4.48 -3.71
CA LEU A 93 -2.87 -4.51 -5.17
C LEU A 93 -4.01 -5.40 -5.72
N ASP A 94 -4.23 -6.56 -5.12
CA ASP A 94 -5.29 -7.48 -5.52
C ASP A 94 -6.68 -6.89 -5.27
N THR A 95 -6.85 -6.21 -4.13
CA THR A 95 -8.10 -5.55 -3.77
C THR A 95 -8.36 -4.32 -4.66
N ALA A 96 -7.34 -3.53 -4.97
CA ALA A 96 -7.45 -2.44 -5.95
C ALA A 96 -7.88 -2.96 -7.33
N ASN A 97 -7.26 -4.05 -7.80
CA ASN A 97 -7.61 -4.68 -9.07
C ASN A 97 -9.03 -5.25 -9.06
N LEU A 98 -9.48 -5.83 -7.95
CA LEU A 98 -10.86 -6.29 -7.78
C LEU A 98 -11.85 -5.13 -7.95
N HIS A 99 -11.63 -4.03 -7.25
CA HIS A 99 -12.52 -2.87 -7.32
C HIS A 99 -12.52 -2.21 -8.71
N LYS A 100 -11.38 -2.15 -9.41
CA LYS A 100 -11.37 -1.71 -10.82
C LYS A 100 -12.26 -2.57 -11.71
N ARG A 101 -12.22 -3.90 -11.56
CA ARG A 101 -13.09 -4.80 -12.33
C ARG A 101 -14.56 -4.55 -12.02
N LEU A 102 -14.92 -4.45 -10.74
CA LEU A 102 -16.29 -4.19 -10.31
C LEU A 102 -16.81 -2.84 -10.82
N ALA A 103 -15.97 -1.80 -10.81
CA ALA A 103 -16.31 -0.48 -11.37
C ALA A 103 -16.60 -0.56 -12.88
N MET A 104 -15.80 -1.29 -13.64
CA MET A 104 -16.02 -1.52 -15.07
C MET A 104 -17.29 -2.32 -15.35
N GLU A 105 -17.58 -3.35 -14.56
CA GLU A 105 -18.81 -4.15 -14.66
C GLU A 105 -20.05 -3.30 -14.36
N GLN A 106 -20.00 -2.47 -13.31
CA GLN A 106 -21.08 -1.55 -12.96
C GLN A 106 -21.35 -0.55 -14.08
N GLN A 107 -20.30 0.05 -14.66
CA GLN A 107 -20.43 0.96 -15.79
C GLN A 107 -21.04 0.28 -17.02
N ASN A 108 -20.58 -0.93 -17.36
CA ASN A 108 -21.13 -1.71 -18.48
C ASN A 108 -22.61 -2.04 -18.28
N ASN A 109 -23.00 -2.41 -17.06
CA ASN A 109 -24.40 -2.70 -16.73
C ASN A 109 -25.29 -1.47 -16.89
N VAL A 110 -24.83 -0.29 -16.46
CA VAL A 110 -25.55 0.98 -16.66
C VAL A 110 -25.72 1.29 -18.16
N ILE A 111 -24.66 1.14 -18.95
CA ILE A 111 -24.69 1.37 -20.40
C ILE A 111 -25.67 0.40 -21.08
N ASN A 112 -25.65 -0.88 -20.71
CA ASN A 112 -26.53 -1.89 -21.29
C ASN A 112 -28.00 -1.60 -20.97
N LYS A 113 -28.32 -1.22 -19.73
CA LYS A 113 -29.67 -0.79 -19.33
C LYS A 113 -30.14 0.42 -20.13
N ALA A 114 -29.28 1.43 -20.31
CA ALA A 114 -29.61 2.62 -21.09
C ALA A 114 -29.92 2.28 -22.56
N LYS A 115 -29.12 1.40 -23.18
CA LYS A 115 -29.36 0.94 -24.56
C LYS A 115 -30.67 0.17 -24.73
N LEU A 116 -31.01 -0.70 -23.77
CA LEU A 116 -32.28 -1.43 -23.79
C LEU A 116 -33.48 -0.49 -23.74
N ASN A 117 -33.43 0.53 -22.87
CA ASN A 117 -34.51 1.51 -22.74
C ASN A 117 -34.72 2.35 -24.02
N VAL A 118 -33.63 2.78 -24.67
CA VAL A 118 -33.71 3.54 -25.94
C VAL A 118 -34.35 2.72 -27.05
N ASN A 119 -34.02 1.42 -27.13
CA ASN A 119 -34.59 0.54 -28.15
C ASN A 119 -36.09 0.32 -27.95
N ASP A 120 -36.54 0.12 -26.70
CA ASP A 120 -37.95 -0.07 -26.35
C ASP A 120 -38.80 1.17 -26.73
N ASP A 121 -38.32 2.37 -26.37
CA ASP A 121 -39.00 3.63 -26.69
C ASP A 121 -39.09 3.87 -28.21
N SER A 122 -38.04 3.49 -28.95
CA SER A 122 -38.03 3.58 -30.42
C SER A 122 -38.98 2.59 -31.12
N THR A 123 -39.33 1.49 -30.47
CA THR A 123 -40.29 0.50 -31.00
C THR A 123 -41.75 0.85 -30.73
N VAL A 124 -42.03 1.70 -29.73
CA VAL A 124 -43.39 2.12 -29.37
C VAL A 124 -43.89 3.29 -30.24
N ILE A 125 -43.00 4.05 -30.89
CA ILE A 125 -43.34 5.23 -31.72
C ILE A 125 -43.71 4.84 -33.19
N ARG A 126 -44.01 3.57 -33.50
CA ARG A 126 -44.29 3.11 -34.87
C ARG A 126 -45.72 2.63 -35.09
#